data_AF-A0A965I5A7-F1
#
_entry.id   AF-A0A965I5A7-F1
#
_cell.length_a   1.000
_cell.length_b   1.000
_cell.length_c   1.000
_cell.angle_alpha   90.00
_cell.angle_beta   90.00
_cell.angle_gamma   90.00
#
_symmetry.space_group_name_H-M   'P 1'
#
loop_
_entity.id
_entity.type
_entity.pdbx_description
1 polymer ?
#
loop_
_entity_poly.entity_id
_entity_poly.type
_entity_poly.pdbx_seq_one_letter_code
_entity_poly.pdbx_strand_id
1 'polypeptide(L)'
;MFFTNGDNTLTGSPLLLDASFGNGAAKRLYHPTIMDHDRSTYDFAIHPQRLKDLDTDFAIVCADRDTPLYYFDFIFHFPNLKQAWDESESGARIQVFDLFLDPEVQKYRGYDLVEMSGQEEDLIFKSQAKILFAVGLIERRYSLHLDEYTEITGFDPVAEHCRHEYFEHLEMQSAMQEEGLIDFVDTDFEKFYSQQLTLLRLDDQKRPILE
;
A
#
# COMPACT_ATOMS: atom_id res chain seq x y z
N MET A 1 5.72 -4.11 -0.84
CA MET A 1 5.84 -5.00 -2.01
C MET A 1 4.48 -5.00 -2.70
N PHE A 2 4.27 -4.22 -3.76
CA PHE A 2 2.92 -3.81 -4.20
C PHE A 2 2.76 -3.77 -5.73
N PHE A 3 1.72 -4.40 -6.32
CA PHE A 3 1.20 -4.10 -7.68
C PHE A 3 -0.18 -3.48 -7.60
N THR A 4 -0.56 -2.81 -8.70
CA THR A 4 -1.94 -2.49 -9.06
C THR A 4 -2.23 -3.01 -10.49
N ASN A 5 -3.48 -3.46 -10.70
CA ASN A 5 -4.14 -3.62 -12.02
C ASN A 5 -5.11 -2.44 -12.26
N GLY A 6 -4.70 -1.20 -11.94
CA GLY A 6 -5.50 -0.02 -12.23
C GLY A 6 -6.68 0.30 -11.28
N ASP A 7 -6.88 -0.47 -10.21
CA ASP A 7 -7.86 -0.18 -9.15
C ASP A 7 -7.16 -0.12 -7.76
N ASN A 8 -6.54 1.03 -7.45
CA ASN A 8 -6.15 1.62 -6.15
C ASN A 8 -6.11 0.77 -4.84
N THR A 9 -5.66 -0.49 -4.81
CA THR A 9 -5.66 -1.31 -3.58
C THR A 9 -4.38 -2.11 -3.34
N LEU A 10 -3.98 -2.18 -2.05
CA LEU A 10 -2.80 -2.91 -1.58
C LEU A 10 -3.09 -4.37 -1.31
N THR A 11 -2.15 -5.22 -1.71
CA THR A 11 -2.18 -6.64 -1.41
C THR A 11 -0.79 -7.13 -0.97
N GLY A 12 -0.77 -7.91 0.11
CA GLY A 12 0.44 -8.27 0.85
C GLY A 12 0.39 -7.93 2.33
N SER A 13 1.34 -8.41 3.16
CA SER A 13 1.38 -8.11 4.61
C SER A 13 1.00 -6.65 4.83
N PRO A 14 -0.07 -6.34 5.56
CA PRO A 14 -0.46 -4.96 5.77
C PRO A 14 0.77 -4.28 6.35
N LEU A 15 1.29 -3.29 5.64
CA LEU A 15 2.36 -2.46 6.16
C LEU A 15 1.71 -1.74 7.33
N LEU A 16 1.90 -2.29 8.53
CA LEU A 16 1.42 -1.71 9.78
C LEU A 16 2.27 -0.48 9.99
N LEU A 17 1.82 0.63 9.41
CA LEU A 17 2.51 1.89 9.51
C LEU A 17 2.08 2.53 10.81
N ASP A 18 2.98 2.51 11.79
CA ASP A 18 2.77 3.26 13.02
C ASP A 18 3.35 4.66 12.81
N ALA A 19 2.57 5.69 13.15
CA ALA A 19 2.96 7.08 12.97
C ALA A 19 2.73 7.90 14.25
N SER A 20 3.71 8.73 14.59
CA SER A 20 3.62 9.74 15.66
C SER A 20 3.60 11.13 15.04
N PHE A 21 2.75 12.01 15.56
CA PHE A 21 2.54 13.37 15.05
C PHE A 21 2.79 14.39 16.18
N GLY A 22 3.70 15.33 15.97
CA GLY A 22 4.19 16.25 16.98
C GLY A 22 4.86 15.51 18.14
N ASN A 23 4.38 15.74 19.37
CA ASN A 23 4.82 15.03 20.59
C ASN A 23 3.83 13.94 21.02
N GLY A 24 2.95 13.50 20.11
CA GLY A 24 1.94 12.49 20.39
C GLY A 24 2.50 11.07 20.46
N ALA A 25 1.77 10.16 21.12
CA ALA A 25 2.05 8.73 21.02
C ALA A 25 1.92 8.25 19.57
N ALA A 26 2.68 7.21 19.21
CA ALA A 26 2.47 6.55 17.93
C ALA A 26 1.06 5.96 17.89
N LYS A 27 0.40 6.11 16.75
CA LYS A 27 -0.86 5.45 16.44
C LYS A 27 -0.67 4.59 15.21
N ARG A 28 -1.45 3.53 15.12
CA ARG A 28 -1.52 2.71 13.93
C ARG A 28 -2.31 3.40 12.83
N LEU A 29 -1.75 3.42 11.64
CA LEU A 29 -2.45 3.75 10.41
C LEU A 29 -2.93 2.47 9.74
N TYR A 30 -4.09 2.56 9.12
CA TYR A 30 -4.78 1.44 8.49
C TYR A 30 -5.12 1.82 7.06
N HIS A 31 -5.29 0.80 6.21
CA HIS A 31 -5.86 0.94 4.86
C HIS A 31 -5.15 1.98 4.00
N PRO A 32 -3.99 1.62 3.44
CA PRO A 32 -3.32 2.46 2.45
C PRO A 32 -4.14 2.58 1.17
N THR A 33 -4.45 3.80 0.77
CA THR A 33 -4.88 4.09 -0.59
C THR A 33 -3.65 4.20 -1.48
N ILE A 34 -3.61 3.45 -2.58
CA ILE A 34 -2.51 3.56 -3.56
C ILE A 34 -2.99 4.36 -4.75
N MET A 35 -2.10 5.20 -5.26
CA MET A 35 -2.26 5.85 -6.55
C MET A 35 -0.96 5.67 -7.34
N ASP A 36 -1.07 5.59 -8.65
CA ASP A 36 0.08 5.58 -9.55
C ASP A 36 -0.07 6.67 -10.62
N HIS A 37 1.07 7.26 -10.99
CA HIS A 37 1.11 8.39 -11.90
C HIS A 37 2.28 8.32 -12.87
N ASP A 38 2.02 8.68 -14.12
CA ASP A 38 3.08 9.09 -15.03
C ASP A 38 3.62 10.46 -14.60
N ARG A 39 4.88 10.45 -14.19
CA ARG A 39 5.67 11.60 -13.80
C ARG A 39 5.65 12.74 -14.82
N SER A 40 5.53 12.45 -16.11
CA SER A 40 5.48 13.48 -17.16
C SER A 40 4.23 14.36 -17.08
N THR A 41 3.16 13.82 -16.47
CA THR A 41 1.85 14.47 -16.33
C THR A 41 1.49 14.79 -14.88
N TYR A 42 2.29 14.34 -13.92
CA TYR A 42 2.04 14.57 -12.49
C TYR A 42 2.15 16.06 -12.14
N ASP A 43 1.14 16.57 -11.42
CA ASP A 43 1.11 17.96 -11.00
C ASP A 43 1.94 18.18 -9.73
N PHE A 44 3.17 18.65 -9.92
CA PHE A 44 4.05 19.02 -8.82
C PHE A 44 3.72 20.39 -8.19
N ALA A 45 2.60 21.06 -8.52
CA ALA A 45 2.27 22.38 -7.97
C ALA A 45 2.16 22.40 -6.44
N ILE A 46 1.70 21.29 -5.85
CA ILE A 46 1.56 21.12 -4.39
C ILE A 46 2.66 20.25 -3.78
N HIS A 47 3.73 19.98 -4.53
CA HIS A 47 4.87 19.18 -4.10
C HIS A 47 6.19 19.96 -4.28
N PRO A 48 7.27 19.60 -3.56
CA PRO A 48 8.57 20.22 -3.80
C PRO A 48 9.01 20.06 -5.25
N GLN A 49 9.35 21.16 -5.93
CA GLN A 49 9.77 21.13 -7.33
C GLN A 49 11.00 20.25 -7.59
N ARG A 50 11.87 20.06 -6.58
CA ARG A 50 13.04 19.17 -6.70
C ARG A 50 12.65 17.69 -6.91
N LEU A 51 11.44 17.27 -6.51
CA LEU A 51 10.94 15.92 -6.82
C LEU A 51 10.77 15.71 -8.33
N LYS A 52 10.48 16.80 -9.07
CA LYS A 52 10.43 16.77 -10.54
C LYS A 52 11.80 16.50 -11.16
N ASP A 53 12.88 16.81 -10.46
CA ASP A 53 14.25 16.73 -10.97
C ASP A 53 14.98 15.44 -10.57
N LEU A 54 14.38 14.56 -9.75
CA LEU A 54 14.97 13.26 -9.41
C LEU A 54 15.20 12.41 -10.67
N ASP A 55 16.25 11.63 -10.77
CA ASP A 55 16.47 10.72 -11.91
C ASP A 55 15.87 9.32 -11.69
N THR A 56 15.34 9.07 -10.50
CA THR A 56 14.72 7.79 -10.12
C THR A 56 13.21 7.90 -9.91
N ASP A 57 12.52 6.77 -9.98
CA ASP A 57 11.12 6.64 -9.58
C ASP A 57 11.02 6.65 -8.05
N PHE A 58 9.89 7.11 -7.52
CA PHE A 58 9.70 7.24 -6.09
C PHE A 58 8.22 7.08 -5.71
N ALA A 59 8.00 6.81 -4.42
CA ALA A 59 6.69 6.83 -3.81
C ALA A 59 6.63 7.92 -2.74
N ILE A 60 5.51 8.62 -2.64
CA ILE A 60 5.21 9.55 -1.54
C ILE A 60 4.28 8.85 -0.57
N VAL A 61 4.62 8.87 0.71
CA VAL A 61 3.76 8.40 1.80
C VAL A 61 3.16 9.61 2.50
N CYS A 62 1.83 9.67 2.52
CA CYS A 62 1.08 10.76 3.13
C CYS A 62 0.09 10.25 4.17
N ALA A 63 -0.02 10.91 5.31
CA ALA A 63 -1.09 10.64 6.29
C ALA A 63 -1.47 11.88 7.08
N ASP A 64 -2.72 11.93 7.58
CA ASP A 64 -3.17 12.97 8.50
C ASP A 64 -3.28 12.43 9.93
N ARG A 65 -2.91 13.25 10.92
CA ARG A 65 -3.03 12.94 12.34
C ARG A 65 -4.46 12.68 12.76
N ASP A 66 -5.43 13.35 12.14
CA ASP A 66 -6.82 13.28 12.55
C ASP A 66 -7.56 12.10 11.84
N THR A 67 -6.90 11.41 10.90
CA THR A 67 -7.44 10.22 10.20
C THR A 67 -6.60 8.97 10.43
N PRO A 68 -7.20 7.76 10.52
CA PRO A 68 -6.43 6.51 10.56
C PRO A 68 -5.85 6.13 9.18
N LEU A 69 -6.27 6.79 8.10
CA LEU A 69 -5.91 6.45 6.74
C LEU A 69 -4.57 7.04 6.32
N TYR A 70 -3.93 6.39 5.35
CA TYR A 70 -2.71 6.87 4.70
C TYR A 70 -2.69 6.54 3.21
N TYR A 71 -1.80 7.18 2.47
CA TYR A 71 -1.73 7.10 1.02
C TYR A 71 -0.30 6.80 0.58
N PHE A 72 -0.18 5.94 -0.43
CA PHE A 72 1.03 5.79 -1.24
C PHE A 72 0.76 6.32 -2.64
N ASP A 73 1.48 7.34 -3.04
CA ASP A 73 1.44 7.89 -4.39
C ASP A 73 2.73 7.49 -5.11
N PHE A 74 2.64 6.60 -6.09
CA PHE A 74 3.78 6.12 -6.87
C PHE A 74 3.95 6.96 -8.14
N ILE A 75 5.12 7.55 -8.28
CA ILE A 75 5.45 8.44 -9.39
C ILE A 75 6.55 7.78 -10.23
N PHE A 76 6.15 7.34 -11.41
CA PHE A 76 7.01 6.58 -12.33
C PHE A 76 7.30 7.37 -13.60
N HIS A 77 8.47 7.15 -14.19
CA HIS A 77 8.65 7.43 -15.60
C HIS A 77 7.72 6.54 -16.44
N PHE A 78 7.08 7.12 -17.47
CA PHE A 78 6.13 6.39 -18.33
C PHE A 78 6.60 5.02 -18.84
N PRO A 79 7.86 4.83 -19.33
CA PRO A 79 8.32 3.52 -19.75
C PRO A 79 8.32 2.49 -18.63
N ASN A 80 8.65 2.91 -17.40
CA ASN A 80 8.65 2.05 -16.24
C ASN A 80 7.22 1.72 -15.84
N LEU A 81 6.32 2.70 -15.80
CA LEU A 81 4.91 2.48 -15.50
C LEU A 81 4.27 1.46 -16.48
N LYS A 82 4.51 1.67 -17.78
CA LYS A 82 4.04 0.74 -18.81
C LYS A 82 4.62 -0.66 -18.63
N GLN A 83 5.92 -0.77 -18.40
CA GLN A 83 6.53 -2.06 -18.15
C GLN A 83 5.94 -2.75 -16.91
N ALA A 84 5.62 -1.99 -15.86
CA ALA A 84 4.98 -2.55 -14.68
C ALA A 84 3.61 -3.16 -15.04
N TRP A 85 2.76 -2.43 -15.76
CA TRP A 85 1.46 -2.94 -16.22
C TRP A 85 1.57 -4.16 -17.12
N ASP A 86 2.43 -4.09 -18.15
CA ASP A 86 2.64 -5.20 -19.09
C ASP A 86 3.09 -6.47 -18.32
N GLU A 87 3.93 -6.33 -17.29
CA GLU A 87 4.35 -7.43 -16.42
C GLU A 87 3.21 -7.96 -15.53
N SER A 88 2.37 -7.09 -14.93
CA SER A 88 1.18 -7.52 -14.16
C SER A 88 0.25 -8.38 -15.00
N GLU A 89 -0.05 -7.92 -16.22
CA GLU A 89 -1.02 -8.54 -17.13
C GLU A 89 -0.51 -9.88 -17.67
N SER A 90 0.81 -10.06 -17.76
CA SER A 90 1.44 -11.21 -18.41
C SER A 90 1.28 -12.56 -17.71
N GLY A 91 0.56 -12.63 -16.59
CA GLY A 91 0.27 -13.91 -15.92
C GLY A 91 -0.12 -13.77 -14.46
N ALA A 92 -0.99 -12.80 -14.16
CA ALA A 92 -1.43 -12.44 -12.81
C ALA A 92 -0.26 -12.39 -11.82
N ARG A 93 0.66 -11.47 -12.09
CA ARG A 93 1.83 -11.26 -11.25
C ARG A 93 1.51 -10.22 -10.17
N ILE A 94 2.38 -10.07 -9.16
CA ILE A 94 2.46 -8.98 -8.15
C ILE A 94 3.80 -8.22 -8.30
N GLN A 95 3.80 -6.88 -8.23
CA GLN A 95 4.99 -6.04 -8.41
C GLN A 95 5.48 -5.90 -7.01
N VAL A 96 6.77 -5.77 -6.94
CA VAL A 96 7.46 -5.49 -5.74
C VAL A 96 8.25 -4.24 -5.97
N PHE A 97 8.07 -3.28 -5.08
CA PHE A 97 8.89 -2.10 -5.01
C PHE A 97 9.63 -2.14 -3.68
N ASP A 98 10.96 -2.17 -3.75
CA ASP A 98 11.83 -1.97 -2.60
C ASP A 98 12.01 -0.46 -2.44
N LEU A 99 11.50 0.09 -1.33
CA LEU A 99 11.54 1.52 -1.04
C LEU A 99 12.68 1.85 -0.07
N PHE A 100 13.50 2.81 -0.45
CA PHE A 100 14.55 3.38 0.39
C PHE A 100 14.22 4.81 0.79
N LEU A 101 14.15 5.08 2.10
CA LEU A 101 13.92 6.42 2.62
C LEU A 101 15.25 7.15 2.80
N ASP A 102 15.67 7.87 1.76
CA ASP A 102 16.87 8.70 1.79
C ASP A 102 16.66 9.94 2.68
N PRO A 103 17.47 10.15 3.75
CA PRO A 103 17.38 11.33 4.60
C PRO A 103 17.58 12.67 3.89
N GLU A 104 18.36 12.70 2.80
CA GLU A 104 18.55 13.92 1.99
C GLU A 104 17.30 14.26 1.19
N VAL A 105 16.52 13.23 0.85
CA VAL A 105 15.22 13.35 0.16
C VAL A 105 14.08 13.66 1.13
N GLN A 106 14.28 13.49 2.43
CA GLN A 106 13.27 13.93 3.41
C GLN A 106 13.36 15.42 3.75
N LYS A 107 14.49 16.07 3.44
CA LYS A 107 14.78 17.47 3.82
C LYS A 107 14.59 18.42 2.65
N TYR A 108 13.36 18.87 2.39
CA TYR A 108 13.03 19.76 1.28
C TYR A 108 12.30 21.04 1.70
N ARG A 109 12.68 22.16 1.06
CA ARG A 109 12.05 23.48 1.28
C ARG A 109 10.53 23.38 1.09
N GLY A 110 9.79 23.53 2.20
CA GLY A 110 8.33 23.54 2.24
C GLY A 110 7.68 22.24 2.73
N TYR A 111 8.42 21.12 2.77
CA TYR A 111 7.93 19.81 3.18
C TYR A 111 9.08 19.04 3.89
N ASP A 112 9.04 19.00 5.22
CA ASP A 112 10.05 18.32 6.07
C ASP A 112 9.32 17.53 7.17
N LEU A 113 8.82 16.32 6.92
CA LEU A 113 7.92 15.68 7.88
C LEU A 113 7.98 14.15 7.92
N VAL A 114 9.17 13.59 8.15
CA VAL A 114 9.31 12.26 8.74
C VAL A 114 10.71 12.06 9.35
N GLU A 115 10.78 11.38 10.50
CA GLU A 115 11.95 10.65 10.99
C GLU A 115 11.54 9.20 11.25
N MET A 116 12.34 8.22 10.83
CA MET A 116 12.10 6.83 11.20
C MET A 116 12.77 6.51 12.53
N SER A 117 12.03 5.87 13.44
CA SER A 117 12.61 5.31 14.66
C SER A 117 11.97 3.98 14.99
N GLY A 118 12.78 2.97 15.35
CA GLY A 118 12.28 1.64 15.70
C GLY A 118 13.28 0.54 15.32
N GLN A 119 12.92 -0.70 15.62
CA GLN A 119 13.49 -1.90 14.99
C GLN A 119 12.58 -2.35 13.83
N GLU A 120 13.02 -3.27 12.97
CA GLU A 120 12.31 -3.66 11.72
C GLU A 120 10.82 -3.99 11.90
N GLU A 121 10.41 -4.53 13.05
CA GLU A 121 9.01 -4.87 13.34
C GLU A 121 8.19 -3.71 13.96
N ASP A 122 8.86 -2.67 14.46
CA ASP A 122 8.28 -1.52 15.18
C ASP A 122 8.64 -0.18 14.49
N LEU A 123 8.68 -0.16 13.16
CA LEU A 123 9.04 1.06 12.42
C LEU A 123 7.98 2.15 12.62
N ILE A 124 8.35 3.21 13.34
CA ILE A 124 7.49 4.37 13.59
C ILE A 124 7.94 5.55 12.74
N PHE A 125 7.01 6.07 11.94
CA PHE A 125 7.14 7.31 11.18
C PHE A 125 6.80 8.50 12.08
N LYS A 126 7.77 9.37 12.35
CA LYS A 126 7.57 10.57 13.19
C LYS A 126 7.44 11.82 12.34
N SER A 127 6.26 12.41 12.34
CA SER A 127 6.06 13.75 11.82
C SER A 127 6.09 14.80 12.93
N GLN A 128 6.69 15.96 12.68
CA GLN A 128 6.63 17.11 13.59
C GLN A 128 5.34 17.92 13.45
N ALA A 129 4.52 17.63 12.43
CA ALA A 129 3.28 18.34 12.13
C ALA A 129 2.06 17.41 12.26
N LYS A 130 0.89 17.92 11.86
CA LYS A 130 -0.34 17.13 11.76
C LYS A 130 -0.38 16.23 10.54
N ILE A 131 0.53 16.40 9.59
CA ILE A 131 0.61 15.60 8.38
C ILE A 131 1.94 14.86 8.35
N LEU A 132 1.92 13.59 7.95
CA LEU A 132 3.09 12.82 7.62
C LEU A 132 3.35 12.99 6.14
N PHE A 133 4.58 13.30 5.77
CA PHE A 133 5.01 13.37 4.38
C PHE A 133 6.41 12.77 4.28
N ALA A 134 6.51 11.60 3.64
CA ALA A 134 7.76 10.88 3.43
C ALA A 134 7.93 10.55 1.95
N VAL A 135 9.17 10.52 1.48
CA VAL A 135 9.49 10.12 0.09
C VAL A 135 10.37 8.87 0.11
N GLY A 136 9.90 7.78 -0.46
CA GLY A 136 10.69 6.56 -0.66
C GLY A 136 11.18 6.47 -2.10
N LEU A 137 12.50 6.42 -2.31
CA LEU A 137 13.07 6.14 -3.62
C LEU A 137 12.87 4.66 -3.95
N ILE A 138 12.49 4.34 -5.19
CA ILE A 138 12.33 2.96 -5.64
C ILE A 138 13.72 2.47 -6.08
N GLU A 139 14.36 1.62 -5.27
CA GLU A 139 15.67 1.07 -5.60
C GLU A 139 15.57 -0.08 -6.59
N ARG A 140 14.54 -0.92 -6.40
CA ARG A 140 14.31 -2.11 -7.20
C ARG A 140 12.83 -2.28 -7.45
N ARG A 141 12.56 -2.74 -8.67
CA ARG A 141 11.27 -3.28 -9.06
C ARG A 141 11.44 -4.70 -9.57
N TYR A 142 10.57 -5.60 -9.14
CA TYR A 142 10.51 -6.94 -9.68
C TYR A 142 9.09 -7.49 -9.59
N SER A 143 8.77 -8.38 -10.51
CA SER A 143 7.45 -8.98 -10.62
C SER A 143 7.52 -10.43 -10.13
N LEU A 144 6.58 -10.88 -9.31
CA LEU A 144 6.46 -12.25 -8.78
C LEU A 144 5.13 -12.87 -9.17
N HIS A 145 5.04 -14.19 -9.30
CA HIS A 145 3.72 -14.83 -9.29
C HIS A 145 3.08 -14.71 -7.90
N LEU A 146 1.74 -14.70 -7.84
CA LEU A 146 1.02 -14.62 -6.55
C LEU A 146 1.36 -15.80 -5.63
N ASP A 147 1.60 -16.99 -6.18
CA ASP A 147 2.01 -18.17 -5.39
C ASP A 147 3.41 -17.97 -4.78
N GLU A 148 4.37 -17.48 -5.58
CA GLU A 148 5.73 -17.16 -5.09
C GLU A 148 5.68 -16.10 -3.99
N TYR A 149 4.85 -15.07 -4.18
CA TYR A 149 4.61 -14.03 -3.18
C TYR A 149 4.06 -14.61 -1.88
N THR A 150 3.04 -15.46 -1.98
CA THR A 150 2.38 -16.09 -0.83
C THR A 150 3.33 -17.03 -0.10
N GLU A 151 4.19 -17.75 -0.81
CA GLU A 151 5.22 -18.61 -0.22
C GLU A 151 6.27 -17.80 0.56
N ILE A 152 6.71 -16.66 0.00
CA ILE A 152 7.74 -15.81 0.63
C ILE A 152 7.18 -15.08 1.86
N THR A 153 5.95 -14.57 1.76
CA THR A 153 5.39 -13.66 2.76
C THR A 153 4.45 -14.35 3.75
N GLY A 154 3.84 -15.47 3.36
CA GLY A 154 2.75 -16.11 4.09
C GLY A 154 1.38 -15.45 3.88
N PHE A 155 1.26 -14.44 3.01
CA PHE A 155 0.03 -13.68 2.78
C PHE A 155 -0.54 -13.92 1.39
N ASP A 156 -1.84 -14.21 1.31
CA ASP A 156 -2.57 -14.25 0.06
C ASP A 156 -3.05 -12.83 -0.31
N PRO A 157 -2.44 -12.22 -1.35
CA PRO A 157 -2.79 -10.87 -1.77
C PRO A 157 -4.25 -10.73 -2.22
N VAL A 158 -4.82 -11.75 -2.87
CA VAL A 158 -6.19 -11.72 -3.37
C VAL A 158 -7.17 -11.81 -2.22
N ALA A 159 -6.87 -12.63 -1.21
CA ALA A 159 -7.73 -12.76 -0.03
C ALA A 159 -7.81 -11.44 0.74
N GLU A 160 -6.69 -10.73 0.91
CA GLU A 160 -6.68 -9.43 1.58
C GLU A 160 -7.47 -8.37 0.79
N HIS A 161 -7.33 -8.33 -0.54
CA HIS A 161 -8.14 -7.45 -1.39
C HIS A 161 -9.63 -7.74 -1.21
N CYS A 162 -10.01 -9.02 -1.27
CA CYS A 162 -11.40 -9.41 -1.09
C CYS A 162 -11.92 -9.02 0.29
N ARG A 163 -11.12 -9.20 1.35
CA ARG A 163 -11.52 -8.80 2.70
C ARG A 163 -11.73 -7.29 2.72
N HIS A 164 -10.83 -6.53 2.11
CA HIS A 164 -10.97 -5.09 2.02
C HIS A 164 -12.27 -4.67 1.35
N GLU A 165 -12.54 -5.12 0.12
CA GLU A 165 -13.79 -4.78 -0.59
C GLU A 165 -15.03 -5.22 0.20
N TYR A 166 -14.97 -6.37 0.86
CA TYR A 166 -16.06 -6.89 1.68
C TYR A 166 -16.31 -6.04 2.94
N PHE A 167 -15.25 -5.53 3.58
CA PHE A 167 -15.31 -4.75 4.82
C PHE A 167 -15.28 -3.22 4.60
N GLU A 168 -15.08 -2.72 3.38
CA GLU A 168 -15.09 -1.30 3.02
C GLU A 168 -16.48 -0.65 3.18
N HIS A 169 -17.53 -1.44 3.37
CA HIS A 169 -18.83 -0.91 3.78
C HIS A 169 -18.75 -0.36 5.23
N LEU A 170 -18.81 0.96 5.37
CA LEU A 170 -18.82 1.74 6.63
C LEU A 170 -19.73 1.18 7.75
N GLU A 171 -20.79 0.46 7.39
CA GLU A 171 -21.70 -0.20 8.33
C GLU A 171 -21.05 -1.40 9.05
N MET A 172 -20.12 -2.13 8.41
CA MET A 172 -19.36 -3.24 9.00
C MET A 172 -18.23 -2.79 9.92
N GLN A 173 -17.55 -1.68 9.61
CA GLN A 173 -16.51 -1.12 10.50
C GLN A 173 -17.08 -0.71 11.88
N SER A 174 -18.35 -0.27 11.89
CA SER A 174 -19.10 0.03 13.12
C SER A 174 -19.54 -1.27 13.84
N ALA A 175 -19.97 -2.30 13.09
CA ALA A 175 -20.39 -3.59 13.65
C ALA A 175 -19.24 -4.41 14.26
N MET A 176 -18.03 -4.35 13.69
CA MET A 176 -16.82 -5.00 14.22
C MET A 176 -16.40 -4.46 15.60
N GLN A 177 -16.85 -3.26 15.98
CA GLN A 177 -16.58 -2.68 17.29
C GLN A 177 -17.61 -3.10 18.36
N GLU A 178 -18.82 -3.52 17.98
CA GLU A 178 -19.90 -3.68 18.95
C GLU A 178 -20.18 -5.13 19.37
N GLU A 179 -20.27 -6.15 18.51
CA GLU A 179 -20.63 -7.51 18.98
C GLU A 179 -20.04 -8.65 18.12
N GLY A 180 -19.71 -9.77 18.77
CA GLY A 180 -19.03 -10.95 18.22
C GLY A 180 -19.77 -11.68 17.08
N LEU A 181 -19.76 -11.08 15.90
CA LEU A 181 -20.31 -11.57 14.63
C LEU A 181 -19.30 -12.39 13.80
N ILE A 182 -18.40 -13.14 14.45
CA ILE A 182 -17.31 -13.85 13.76
C ILE A 182 -17.85 -14.97 12.86
N ASP A 183 -18.91 -15.68 13.26
CA ASP A 183 -19.36 -16.90 12.54
C ASP A 183 -20.26 -16.64 11.31
N PHE A 184 -20.86 -15.46 11.15
CA PHE A 184 -21.71 -15.15 9.98
C PHE A 184 -20.87 -14.64 8.78
N VAL A 185 -19.63 -14.24 9.03
CA VAL A 185 -18.76 -13.54 8.07
C VAL A 185 -17.99 -14.51 7.16
N ASP A 186 -17.70 -15.73 7.62
CA ASP A 186 -16.85 -16.65 6.87
C ASP A 186 -17.49 -17.27 5.61
N THR A 187 -18.79 -17.58 5.63
CA THR A 187 -19.44 -18.27 4.50
C THR A 187 -19.72 -17.33 3.32
N ASP A 188 -20.10 -16.07 3.60
CA ASP A 188 -20.33 -15.06 2.55
C ASP A 188 -18.99 -14.53 2.00
N PHE A 189 -17.95 -14.44 2.83
CA PHE A 189 -16.61 -14.09 2.38
C PHE A 189 -16.02 -15.14 1.44
N GLU A 190 -16.10 -16.44 1.76
CA GLU A 190 -15.60 -17.50 0.87
C GLU A 190 -16.24 -17.45 -0.53
N LYS A 191 -17.55 -17.14 -0.57
CA LYS A 191 -18.29 -17.02 -1.83
C LYS A 191 -17.85 -15.80 -2.62
N PHE A 192 -17.67 -14.66 -1.95
CA PHE A 192 -17.16 -13.44 -2.57
C PHE A 192 -15.72 -13.62 -3.10
N TYR A 193 -14.83 -14.17 -2.29
CA TYR A 193 -13.46 -14.50 -2.67
C TYR A 193 -13.42 -15.44 -3.88
N SER A 194 -14.24 -16.48 -3.89
CA SER A 194 -14.32 -17.40 -5.04
C SER A 194 -14.82 -16.70 -6.31
N GLN A 195 -15.74 -15.73 -6.20
CA GLN A 195 -16.17 -14.92 -7.35
C GLN A 195 -15.04 -14.03 -7.88
N GLN A 196 -14.25 -13.44 -6.99
CA GLN A 196 -13.10 -12.60 -7.36
C GLN A 196 -12.00 -13.41 -8.04
N LEU A 197 -11.70 -14.63 -7.57
CA LEU A 197 -10.78 -15.54 -8.26
C LEU A 197 -11.21 -15.79 -9.71
N THR A 198 -12.50 -16.05 -9.94
CA THR A 198 -13.01 -16.27 -11.30
C THR A 198 -12.96 -15.01 -12.17
N LEU A 199 -13.27 -13.83 -11.62
CA LEU A 199 -13.16 -12.56 -12.35
C LEU A 199 -11.71 -12.26 -12.77
N LEU A 200 -10.77 -12.52 -11.86
CA LEU A 200 -9.34 -12.32 -12.07
C LEU A 200 -8.67 -13.46 -12.87
N ARG A 201 -9.43 -14.51 -13.22
CA ARG A 201 -8.94 -15.73 -13.93
C ARG A 201 -7.85 -16.46 -13.15
N LEU A 202 -8.02 -16.54 -11.84
CA LEU A 202 -7.11 -17.14 -10.86
C LEU A 202 -7.64 -18.46 -10.28
N ASP A 203 -8.61 -19.09 -10.94
CA ASP A 203 -9.34 -20.27 -10.44
C ASP A 203 -8.43 -21.48 -10.10
N ASP A 204 -7.21 -21.53 -10.65
CA ASP A 204 -6.23 -22.59 -10.41
C ASP A 204 -5.38 -22.37 -9.13
N GLN A 205 -5.47 -21.21 -8.47
CA GLN A 205 -4.73 -20.94 -7.24
C GLN A 205 -5.41 -21.64 -6.05
N LYS A 206 -4.68 -22.55 -5.41
CA LYS A 206 -5.19 -23.33 -4.27
C LYS A 206 -5.37 -22.40 -3.07
N ARG A 207 -6.56 -22.48 -2.44
CA ARG A 207 -6.87 -21.84 -1.16
C ARG A 207 -5.69 -22.01 -0.17
N PRO A 208 -5.17 -20.94 0.44
CA PRO A 208 -4.59 -21.07 1.76
C PRO A 208 -5.76 -21.43 2.67
N ILE A 209 -5.67 -22.58 3.33
CA ILE A 209 -6.64 -22.95 4.36
C ILE A 209 -6.52 -21.85 5.42
N LEU A 210 -7.58 -21.06 5.58
CA LEU A 210 -7.75 -20.14 6.69
C LEU A 210 -7.86 -21.01 7.96
N GLU A 211 -6.73 -21.26 8.62
CA GLU A 211 -6.68 -21.77 10.00
C GLU A 211 -6.55 -20.60 10.99
#